data_AF-B1KKM7-F1
#
_entry.id   AF-B1KKM7-F1
#
_cell.length_a   1.000
_cell.length_b   1.000
_cell.length_c   1.000
_cell.angle_alpha   90.00
_cell.angle_beta   90.00
_cell.angle_gamma   90.00
#
_symmetry.space_group_name_H-M   'P 1'
#
loop_
_entity.id
_entity.type
_entity.pdbx_description
1 polymer ?
#
loop_
_entity_poly.entity_id
_entity_poly.type
_entity_poly.pdbx_seq_one_letter_code
_entity_poly.pdbx_strand_id
1 'polypeptide(L)'
;MKKIFLAGLVSCVFAGSAMAETLETDDAIGMASLMMCSTFYSENEMVVEGTIVNRSMSAHREAGIDEMIMTPETSANLDLYVAQFQAADKEQSMKLCDAALKYARESHFIK
;
A
#
# COMPACT_ATOMS: atom_id res chain seq x y z
N MET A 1 36.79 40.95 -31.44
CA MET A 1 35.54 40.16 -31.37
C MET A 1 35.87 38.68 -31.30
N LYS A 2 35.72 38.03 -30.14
CA LYS A 2 35.41 36.59 -30.00
C LYS A 2 35.19 36.25 -28.52
N LYS A 3 33.93 35.90 -28.22
CA LYS A 3 33.46 34.93 -27.22
C LYS A 3 33.70 35.25 -25.73
N ILE A 4 32.85 36.11 -25.20
CA ILE A 4 32.30 35.93 -23.84
C ILE A 4 31.05 35.06 -24.04
N PHE A 5 30.93 33.93 -23.34
CA PHE A 5 29.68 33.25 -22.93
C PHE A 5 30.00 31.79 -22.61
N LEU A 6 30.03 31.49 -21.31
CA LEU A 6 29.92 30.18 -20.63
C LEU A 6 30.03 30.55 -19.14
N ALA A 7 29.08 31.30 -18.58
CA ALA A 7 27.82 30.74 -18.06
C ALA A 7 28.08 29.38 -17.38
N GLY A 8 28.84 29.43 -16.28
CA GLY A 8 28.94 28.33 -15.34
C GLY A 8 27.59 28.08 -14.69
N LEU A 9 26.74 27.31 -15.37
CA LEU A 9 25.58 26.63 -14.80
C LEU A 9 26.11 25.52 -13.88
N VAL A 10 26.65 25.89 -12.72
CA VAL A 10 26.97 24.97 -11.63
C VAL A 10 26.22 25.44 -10.40
N SER A 11 24.90 25.50 -10.49
CA SER A 11 24.03 25.83 -9.35
C SER A 11 22.60 25.43 -9.71
N CYS A 12 22.32 24.14 -9.57
CA CYS A 12 21.04 23.40 -9.67
C CYS A 12 21.51 22.04 -10.19
N VAL A 13 21.71 20.98 -9.41
CA VAL A 13 20.65 20.14 -8.85
C VAL A 13 21.26 19.34 -7.69
N PHE A 14 21.32 19.94 -6.52
CA PHE A 14 21.36 19.20 -5.25
C PHE A 14 20.21 19.72 -4.39
N ALA A 15 19.01 19.78 -4.98
CA ALA A 15 17.79 19.72 -4.19
C ALA A 15 17.69 18.26 -3.77
N GLY A 16 17.67 18.01 -2.46
CA GLY A 16 17.79 16.68 -1.86
C GLY A 16 16.95 15.65 -2.62
N SER A 17 17.57 14.52 -2.95
CA SER A 17 16.82 13.32 -3.26
C SER A 17 15.97 13.02 -2.03
N ALA A 18 14.70 13.43 -2.04
CA ALA A 18 13.69 12.72 -1.29
C ALA A 18 13.76 11.29 -1.85
N MET A 19 14.53 10.43 -1.17
CA MET A 19 14.52 9.01 -1.44
C MET A 19 13.09 8.61 -1.14
N ALA A 20 12.28 8.44 -2.18
CA ALA A 20 10.93 7.96 -2.03
C ALA A 20 11.00 6.61 -1.34
N GLU A 21 10.30 6.48 -0.22
CA GLU A 21 10.36 5.31 0.63
C GLU A 21 9.71 4.13 -0.10
N THR A 22 10.34 2.96 -0.03
CA THR A 22 9.81 1.75 -0.66
C THR A 22 8.73 1.13 0.21
N LEU A 23 7.63 0.73 -0.40
CA LEU A 23 6.56 0.02 0.28
C LEU A 23 7.04 -1.37 0.69
N GLU A 24 6.99 -1.66 1.99
CA GLU A 24 7.28 -3.00 2.49
C GLU A 24 6.23 -4.00 1.99
N THR A 25 6.65 -5.24 1.73
CA THR A 25 5.76 -6.28 1.20
C THR A 25 4.58 -6.56 2.13
N ASP A 26 4.81 -6.54 3.44
CA ASP A 26 3.77 -6.79 4.43
C ASP A 26 2.72 -5.67 4.45
N ASP A 27 3.13 -4.41 4.26
CA ASP A 27 2.22 -3.26 4.16
C ASP A 27 1.43 -3.29 2.84
N ALA A 28 2.07 -3.68 1.73
CA ALA A 28 1.40 -3.87 0.45
C ALA A 28 0.33 -4.96 0.52
N ILE A 29 0.67 -6.12 1.09
CA ILE A 29 -0.27 -7.24 1.31
C ILE A 29 -1.36 -6.82 2.30
N GLY A 30 -1.00 -6.12 3.37
CA GLY A 30 -1.93 -5.59 4.36
C GLY A 30 -2.97 -4.66 3.72
N MET A 31 -2.55 -3.71 2.90
CA MET A 31 -3.48 -2.82 2.18
C MET A 31 -4.36 -3.55 1.19
N ALA A 32 -3.80 -4.47 0.42
CA ALA A 32 -4.58 -5.28 -0.52
C ALA A 32 -5.61 -6.15 0.21
N SER A 33 -5.23 -6.74 1.35
CA SER A 33 -6.13 -7.53 2.17
C SER A 33 -7.32 -6.70 2.68
N LEU A 34 -7.09 -5.46 3.13
CA LEU A 34 -8.17 -4.55 3.53
C LEU A 34 -9.13 -4.23 2.38
N MET A 35 -8.60 -4.01 1.17
CA MET A 35 -9.40 -3.76 -0.02
C MET A 35 -10.26 -4.98 -0.39
N MET A 36 -9.66 -6.16 -0.44
CA MET A 36 -10.36 -7.40 -0.79
C MET A 36 -11.42 -7.77 0.26
N CYS A 37 -11.12 -7.57 1.54
CA CYS A 37 -12.05 -7.82 2.63
C CYS A 37 -13.20 -6.82 2.65
N SER A 38 -12.99 -5.57 2.23
CA SER A 38 -14.07 -4.60 2.05
C SER A 38 -15.11 -5.11 1.05
N THR A 39 -14.66 -5.61 -0.10
CA THR A 39 -15.54 -6.23 -1.11
C THR A 39 -16.22 -7.48 -0.55
N PHE A 40 -15.45 -8.41 0.02
CA PHE A 40 -15.99 -9.66 0.57
C PHE A 40 -17.06 -9.41 1.64
N TYR A 41 -16.83 -8.48 2.57
CA TYR A 41 -17.80 -8.11 3.61
C TYR A 41 -19.04 -7.46 3.02
N SER A 42 -18.90 -6.60 2.01
CA SER A 42 -20.04 -6.02 1.30
C SER A 42 -20.91 -7.08 0.63
N GLU A 43 -20.29 -8.09 -0.01
CA GLU A 43 -21.00 -9.19 -0.68
C GLU A 43 -21.71 -10.14 0.30
N ASN A 44 -21.26 -10.17 1.57
CA ASN A 44 -21.81 -11.05 2.61
C ASN A 44 -22.64 -10.29 3.67
N GLU A 45 -23.05 -9.05 3.39
CA GLU A 45 -23.87 -8.22 4.27
C GLU A 45 -23.23 -7.94 5.67
N MET A 46 -21.90 -7.98 5.75
CA MET A 46 -21.11 -7.75 6.97
C MET A 46 -20.73 -6.28 7.12
N VAL A 47 -21.73 -5.43 7.38
CA VAL A 47 -21.59 -3.95 7.35
C VAL A 47 -20.60 -3.42 8.38
N VAL A 48 -20.53 -4.02 9.57
CA VAL A 48 -19.66 -3.55 10.66
C VAL A 48 -18.20 -3.79 10.30
N GLU A 49 -17.86 -5.00 9.89
CA GLU A 49 -16.53 -5.42 9.48
C GLU A 49 -16.08 -4.63 8.23
N GLY A 50 -16.99 -4.45 7.27
CA GLY A 50 -16.78 -3.59 6.09
C GLY A 50 -16.45 -2.14 6.47
N THR A 51 -17.12 -1.59 7.48
CA THR A 51 -16.83 -0.23 7.97
C THR A 51 -15.44 -0.15 8.62
N ILE A 52 -15.05 -1.17 9.39
CA ILE A 52 -13.75 -1.22 10.08
C ILE A 52 -12.61 -1.26 9.05
N VAL A 53 -12.68 -2.15 8.06
CA VAL A 53 -11.62 -2.26 7.05
C VAL A 53 -11.52 -1.01 6.19
N ASN A 54 -12.64 -0.39 5.83
CA ASN A 54 -12.65 0.86 5.06
C ASN A 54 -12.00 2.00 5.85
N ARG A 55 -12.34 2.15 7.13
CA ARG A 55 -11.71 3.16 8.00
C ARG A 55 -10.21 2.95 8.14
N SER A 56 -9.78 1.70 8.31
CA SER A 56 -8.35 1.36 8.36
C SER A 56 -7.64 1.68 7.05
N MET A 57 -8.22 1.29 5.92
CA MET A 57 -7.65 1.60 4.60
C MET A 57 -7.51 3.10 4.39
N SER A 58 -8.52 3.89 4.75
CA SER A 58 -8.44 5.36 4.69
C SER A 58 -7.30 5.91 5.56
N ALA A 59 -7.13 5.41 6.79
CA ALA A 59 -6.06 5.86 7.67
C ALA A 59 -4.65 5.55 7.13
N HIS A 60 -4.45 4.40 6.47
CA HIS A 60 -3.18 4.09 5.82
C HIS A 60 -2.91 5.00 4.61
N ARG A 61 -3.95 5.32 3.82
CA ARG A 61 -3.85 6.28 2.72
C ARG A 61 -3.53 7.68 3.23
N GLU A 62 -4.17 8.13 4.31
CA GLU A 62 -3.86 9.40 4.96
C GLU A 62 -2.44 9.45 5.53
N ALA A 63 -1.87 8.30 5.89
CA ALA A 63 -0.47 8.16 6.28
C ALA A 63 0.52 8.11 5.09
N GLY A 64 0.04 8.16 3.85
CA GLY A 64 0.87 8.23 2.64
C GLY A 64 1.32 6.89 2.07
N ILE A 65 0.63 5.78 2.39
CA ILE A 65 1.01 4.44 1.88
C ILE A 65 0.96 4.35 0.36
N ASP A 66 0.10 5.15 -0.26
CA ASP A 66 -0.09 5.24 -1.71
C ASP A 66 0.98 6.10 -2.41
N GLU A 67 1.77 6.85 -1.65
CA GLU A 67 2.92 7.62 -2.14
C GLU A 67 4.22 6.78 -2.18
N MET A 68 4.22 5.61 -1.54
CA MET A 68 5.39 4.73 -1.48
C MET A 68 5.66 4.00 -2.81
N ILE A 69 6.94 3.73 -3.08
CA ILE A 69 7.34 3.01 -4.28
C ILE A 69 7.20 1.50 -4.06
N MET A 70 6.34 0.86 -4.85
CA MET A 70 6.26 -0.60 -4.91
C MET A 70 7.41 -1.18 -5.73
N THR A 71 8.18 -2.09 -5.12
CA THR A 71 9.25 -2.80 -5.83
C THR A 71 8.68 -3.92 -6.71
N PRO A 72 9.43 -4.40 -7.73
CA PRO A 72 9.00 -5.56 -8.53
C PRO A 72 8.78 -6.82 -7.68
N GLU A 73 9.59 -7.03 -6.64
CA GLU A 73 9.45 -8.17 -5.71
C GLU A 73 8.15 -8.06 -4.90
N THR A 74 7.90 -6.88 -4.32
CA THR A 74 6.65 -6.59 -3.61
C THR A 74 5.43 -6.79 -4.52
N SER A 75 5.50 -6.32 -5.77
CA SER A 75 4.44 -6.51 -6.76
C SER A 75 4.19 -7.99 -7.05
N ALA A 76 5.24 -8.79 -7.23
CA ALA A 76 5.10 -10.23 -7.49
C ALA A 76 4.48 -10.98 -6.30
N ASN A 77 4.90 -10.63 -5.08
CA ASN A 77 4.32 -11.19 -3.85
C ASN A 77 2.85 -10.78 -3.68
N LEU A 78 2.51 -9.54 -4.03
CA LEU A 78 1.14 -9.06 -4.03
C LEU A 78 0.27 -9.82 -5.03
N ASP A 79 0.76 -10.06 -6.25
CA ASP A 79 0.02 -10.84 -7.26
C ASP A 79 -0.27 -12.27 -6.79
N LEU A 80 0.71 -12.91 -6.14
CA LEU A 80 0.52 -14.23 -5.52
C LEU A 80 -0.53 -14.19 -4.42
N TYR A 81 -0.51 -13.17 -3.56
CA TYR A 81 -1.50 -13.00 -2.50
C TYR A 81 -2.92 -12.82 -3.07
N VAL A 82 -3.08 -11.95 -4.09
CA VAL A 82 -4.38 -11.71 -4.73
C VAL A 82 -4.92 -12.99 -5.37
N ALA A 83 -4.07 -13.77 -6.04
CA ALA A 83 -4.46 -15.05 -6.62
C ALA A 83 -4.91 -16.06 -5.54
N GLN A 84 -4.21 -16.11 -4.39
CA GLN A 84 -4.61 -16.97 -3.26
C GLN A 84 -5.96 -16.56 -2.68
N PHE A 85 -6.19 -15.26 -2.48
CA PHE A 85 -7.46 -14.77 -1.97
C PHE A 85 -8.61 -15.04 -2.95
N GLN A 86 -8.39 -14.85 -4.26
CA GLN A 86 -9.41 -15.14 -5.28
C GLN A 86 -9.75 -16.64 -5.39
N ALA A 87 -8.78 -17.51 -5.10
CA ALA A 87 -8.98 -18.96 -5.07
C ALA A 87 -9.56 -19.47 -3.75
N ALA A 88 -9.65 -18.62 -2.72
CA ALA A 88 -10.09 -18.99 -1.39
C ALA A 88 -11.61 -19.25 -1.34
N ASP A 89 -12.02 -20.29 -0.63
CA ASP A 89 -13.41 -20.47 -0.24
C ASP A 89 -13.83 -19.46 0.85
N LYS A 90 -15.11 -19.48 1.23
CA LYS A 90 -15.64 -18.54 2.22
C LYS A 90 -14.93 -18.62 3.58
N GLU A 91 -14.59 -19.81 4.06
CA GLU A 91 -13.93 -19.98 5.35
C GLU A 91 -12.48 -19.47 5.29
N GLN A 92 -11.80 -19.75 4.18
CA GLN A 92 -10.45 -19.26 3.92
C GLN A 92 -10.42 -17.73 3.79
N SER A 93 -11.36 -17.14 3.05
CA SER A 93 -11.50 -15.68 2.92
C SER A 93 -11.75 -15.00 4.27
N MET A 94 -12.58 -15.59 5.14
CA MET A 94 -12.75 -15.09 6.51
C MET A 94 -11.43 -15.06 7.28
N LYS A 95 -10.62 -16.13 7.21
CA LYS A 95 -9.31 -16.19 7.88
C LYS A 95 -8.32 -15.15 7.32
N LEU A 96 -8.32 -14.95 6.00
CA LEU A 96 -7.52 -13.91 5.36
C LEU A 96 -7.96 -12.51 5.83
N CYS A 97 -9.26 -12.30 6.03
CA CYS A 97 -9.78 -11.04 6.54
C CYS A 97 -9.57 -10.81 8.04
N ASP A 98 -9.52 -11.86 8.86
CA ASP A 98 -9.06 -11.74 10.25
C ASP A 98 -7.58 -11.30 10.31
N ALA A 99 -6.74 -11.83 9.41
CA ALA A 99 -5.36 -11.38 9.29
C ALA A 99 -5.27 -9.91 8.82
N ALA A 100 -6.12 -9.48 7.89
CA ALA A 100 -6.22 -8.09 7.45
C ALA A 100 -6.60 -7.15 8.60
N LEU A 101 -7.56 -7.56 9.44
CA LEU A 101 -7.96 -6.80 10.62
C LEU A 101 -6.87 -6.75 11.70
N LYS A 102 -6.04 -7.80 11.81
CA LYS A 102 -4.86 -7.78 12.68
C LYS A 102 -3.83 -6.79 12.16
N TYR A 103 -3.52 -6.82 10.87
CA TYR A 103 -2.67 -5.82 10.21
C TYR A 103 -3.17 -4.40 10.47
N ALA A 104 -4.46 -4.14 10.28
CA ALA A 104 -5.07 -2.84 10.56
C ALA A 104 -4.83 -2.31 11.99
N ARG A 105 -4.70 -3.21 12.98
CA ARG A 105 -4.52 -2.85 14.39
C ARG A 105 -3.06 -2.75 14.81
N GLU A 106 -2.19 -3.53 14.17
CA GLU A 106 -0.79 -3.71 14.56
C GLU A 106 0.19 -3.06 13.58
N SER A 107 -0.28 -2.59 12.42
CA SER A 107 0.57 -1.95 11.43
C SER A 107 1.26 -0.73 12.03
N HIS A 108 2.57 -0.68 11.83
CA HIS A 108 3.42 0.42 12.23
C HIS A 108 3.33 1.61 11.26
N PHE A 109 2.62 1.43 10.14
CA PHE A 109 2.44 2.42 9.10
C PHE A 109 1.55 3.59 9.56
N ILE A 110 0.51 3.29 10.35
CA ILE A 110 -0.31 4.30 11.02
C ILE A 110 0.32 4.60 12.39
N LYS A 111 0.61 5.88 12.66
CA LYS A 111 1.14 6.37 13.95
C LYS A 111 0.04 6.88 14.88
#